data_AF-A0A7D5UVG1-F1
#
_entry.id   AF-A0A7D5UVG1-F1
#
_cell.length_a   1.000
_cell.length_b   1.000
_cell.length_c   1.000
_cell.angle_alpha   90.00
_cell.angle_beta   90.00
_cell.angle_gamma   90.00
#
_symmetry.space_group_name_H-M   'P 1'
#
loop_
_entity.id
_entity.type
_entity.pdbx_description
1 polymer ?
#
loop_
_entity_poly.entity_id
_entity_poly.type
_entity_poly.pdbx_seq_one_letter_code
_entity_poly.pdbx_strand_id
1 'polypeptide(L)'
;MNPDAETYASSSTHADMDRNKKSTPEPRPSTQSVGATEPVHSSTEDMESNIHEVQLRYKLSSVTMKALCSISQAPDRRQVLYKSCLASEFRSFPLKQAERNLFREINDHTAIPYTIKEAITQPWHKVFLLVQIDLLRTGWPNKISGAARKELYQERGRIYALLDRTLRCLTDILGLRRDGRGVNVVLDVLRSVKSGVWEGAGQELLLVDGIGSVKMEKLFRSGIKSIHQLAQTDFCNIERLMSRNPPFGHNLLQQLAGFPKLCCQFDIIKDYALVDRLPRGDHQHDQPEMLQSPLWVCRVVLAYENDQVPLWNKNNPWVTLVMEGGDGRLVWFWHGSVNKLAEHKQLILGLELKRGEKIGLRLACEEIVGTVTDIRSAASVYEIVMRLTFDRYKQTPTTFGASRQEAKADTILLKDTVS
;
A
#
# COMPACT_ATOMS: atom_id res chain seq x y z
N MET A 1 -17.96 52.94 -11.74
CA MET A 1 -19.33 53.40 -12.05
C MET A 1 -20.03 52.24 -12.75
N ASN A 2 -21.01 51.64 -12.09
CA ASN A 2 -22.03 50.74 -12.67
C ASN A 2 -23.31 51.61 -12.85
N PRO A 3 -24.41 51.24 -13.57
CA PRO A 3 -24.92 49.87 -13.77
C PRO A 3 -25.71 49.60 -15.08
N ASP A 4 -26.15 48.35 -15.25
CA ASP A 4 -27.29 47.84 -16.04
C ASP A 4 -27.64 46.48 -15.41
N ALA A 5 -28.84 45.92 -15.34
CA ALA A 5 -30.21 46.35 -15.57
C ALA A 5 -31.14 45.32 -14.85
N GLU A 6 -32.42 45.66 -14.75
CA GLU A 6 -33.47 45.06 -13.92
C GLU A 6 -34.04 43.68 -14.36
N THR A 7 -34.72 43.09 -13.37
CA THR A 7 -35.45 41.82 -13.26
C THR A 7 -36.80 41.79 -14.01
N TYR A 8 -37.27 40.62 -14.46
CA TYR A 8 -38.71 40.26 -14.45
C TYR A 8 -38.93 38.74 -14.36
N ALA A 9 -40.02 38.35 -13.71
CA ALA A 9 -40.32 37.00 -13.21
C ALA A 9 -41.65 36.42 -13.76
N SER A 10 -41.79 35.09 -13.65
CA SER A 10 -43.04 34.27 -13.55
C SER A 10 -43.88 34.08 -14.84
N SER A 11 -44.59 32.98 -15.16
CA SER A 11 -45.05 31.76 -14.45
C SER A 11 -45.64 30.71 -15.42
N SER A 12 -45.53 29.42 -15.04
CA SER A 12 -46.28 28.17 -15.37
C SER A 12 -47.63 28.20 -16.13
N THR A 13 -47.87 27.22 -17.04
CA THR A 13 -48.96 26.19 -16.96
C THR A 13 -48.81 25.02 -17.96
N HIS A 14 -49.30 23.84 -17.54
CA HIS A 14 -49.35 22.48 -18.14
C HIS A 14 -50.17 22.30 -19.44
N ALA A 15 -49.80 21.31 -20.29
CA ALA A 15 -50.63 20.15 -20.71
C ALA A 15 -49.90 19.22 -21.72
N ASP A 16 -50.24 17.94 -21.66
CA ASP A 16 -49.67 16.72 -22.27
C ASP A 16 -49.59 16.62 -23.80
N MET A 17 -48.64 15.80 -24.29
CA MET A 17 -48.90 14.75 -25.29
C MET A 17 -47.75 13.72 -25.42
N ASP A 18 -48.16 12.45 -25.38
CA ASP A 18 -47.42 11.19 -25.51
C ASP A 18 -46.43 11.06 -26.66
N ARG A 19 -45.30 10.38 -26.41
CA ARG A 19 -44.66 9.44 -27.36
C ARG A 19 -43.58 8.55 -26.71
N ASN A 20 -43.97 7.31 -26.44
CA ASN A 20 -43.27 6.06 -26.73
C ASN A 20 -41.78 5.95 -26.30
N LYS A 21 -41.52 5.57 -25.04
CA LYS A 21 -40.22 5.03 -24.58
C LYS A 21 -40.26 3.51 -24.53
N LYS A 22 -39.45 2.90 -25.40
CA LYS A 22 -39.14 1.46 -25.43
C LYS A 22 -38.38 1.09 -24.14
N SER A 23 -38.99 0.28 -23.30
CA SER A 23 -38.42 -0.27 -22.07
C SER A 23 -37.22 -1.16 -22.39
N THR A 24 -36.04 -0.80 -21.88
CA THR A 24 -34.84 -1.65 -21.90
C THR A 24 -34.71 -2.26 -20.51
N PRO A 25 -34.61 -3.59 -20.36
CA PRO A 25 -34.61 -4.21 -19.03
C PRO A 25 -33.26 -4.00 -18.32
N GLU A 26 -33.33 -3.56 -17.05
CA GLU A 26 -32.20 -3.51 -16.12
C GLU A 26 -31.63 -4.92 -15.89
N PRO A 27 -30.29 -5.10 -15.87
CA PRO A 27 -29.70 -6.37 -15.50
C PRO A 27 -29.73 -6.54 -13.97
N ARG A 28 -30.35 -7.64 -13.53
CA ARG A 28 -30.31 -8.13 -12.13
C ARG A 28 -28.87 -8.30 -11.63
N PRO A 29 -28.62 -8.14 -10.31
CA PRO A 29 -27.32 -8.39 -9.72
C PRO A 29 -26.97 -9.87 -9.85
N SER A 30 -25.91 -10.16 -10.60
CA SER A 30 -25.31 -11.48 -10.68
C SER A 30 -24.55 -11.77 -9.38
N THR A 31 -25.06 -12.75 -8.65
CA THR A 31 -24.38 -13.41 -7.53
C THR A 31 -23.05 -13.97 -8.04
N GLN A 32 -21.94 -13.27 -7.77
CA GLN A 32 -20.61 -13.81 -8.06
C GLN A 32 -20.29 -14.89 -7.03
N SER A 33 -20.33 -16.13 -7.50
CA SER A 33 -19.82 -17.30 -6.81
C SER A 33 -18.34 -17.13 -6.49
N VAL A 34 -17.99 -17.45 -5.26
CA VAL A 34 -16.63 -17.60 -4.74
C VAL A 34 -15.85 -18.57 -5.63
N GLY A 35 -14.94 -18.04 -6.46
CA GLY A 35 -13.96 -18.83 -7.18
C GLY A 35 -12.76 -19.10 -6.27
N ALA A 36 -12.58 -20.36 -5.88
CA ALA A 36 -11.36 -20.84 -5.27
C ALA A 36 -10.23 -20.76 -6.31
N THR A 37 -9.14 -20.07 -6.00
CA THR A 37 -7.95 -20.01 -6.83
C THR A 37 -7.23 -21.36 -6.73
N GLU A 38 -7.17 -22.11 -7.84
CA GLU A 38 -6.40 -23.35 -7.92
C GLU A 38 -4.88 -23.08 -7.99
N PRO A 39 -4.02 -24.00 -7.50
CA PRO A 39 -2.57 -23.82 -7.51
C PRO A 39 -2.03 -24.03 -8.93
N VAL A 40 -1.69 -22.95 -9.62
CA VAL A 40 -1.05 -23.03 -10.94
C VAL A 40 0.45 -23.30 -10.75
N HIS A 41 0.89 -24.51 -11.12
CA HIS A 41 2.28 -24.73 -11.53
C HIS A 41 2.50 -23.94 -12.82
N SER A 42 3.04 -22.73 -12.71
CA SER A 42 3.24 -21.85 -13.88
C SER A 42 4.28 -22.46 -14.81
N SER A 43 3.84 -22.83 -16.02
CA SER A 43 4.78 -23.18 -17.09
C SER A 43 5.61 -21.94 -17.46
N THR A 44 6.79 -22.15 -18.06
CA THR A 44 7.61 -21.04 -18.58
C THR A 44 6.85 -20.18 -19.59
N GLU A 45 5.95 -20.79 -20.37
CA GLU A 45 5.09 -20.12 -21.34
C GLU A 45 4.06 -19.19 -20.65
N ASP A 46 3.48 -19.62 -19.53
CA ASP A 46 2.56 -18.78 -18.74
C ASP A 46 3.28 -17.54 -18.19
N MET A 47 4.52 -17.70 -17.72
CA MET A 47 5.30 -16.58 -17.19
C MET A 47 5.66 -15.57 -18.29
N GLU A 48 6.05 -16.03 -19.47
CA GLU A 48 6.34 -15.16 -20.61
C GLU A 48 5.10 -14.37 -21.06
N SER A 49 3.94 -15.04 -21.14
CA SER A 49 2.66 -14.40 -21.46
C SER A 49 2.30 -13.31 -20.44
N ASN A 50 2.36 -13.62 -19.14
CA ASN A 50 2.09 -12.66 -18.06
C ASN A 50 3.04 -11.45 -18.11
N ILE A 51 4.32 -11.66 -18.39
CA ILE A 51 5.30 -10.56 -18.53
C ILE A 51 4.98 -9.70 -19.75
N HIS A 52 4.50 -10.30 -20.85
CA HIS A 52 4.06 -9.54 -22.02
C HIS A 52 2.84 -8.67 -21.72
N GLU A 53 1.84 -9.18 -20.97
CA GLU A 53 0.70 -8.38 -20.53
C GLU A 53 1.12 -7.18 -19.65
N VAL A 54 2.04 -7.40 -18.72
CA VAL A 54 2.62 -6.33 -17.89
C VAL A 54 3.31 -5.29 -18.77
N GLN A 55 4.10 -5.71 -19.76
CA GLN A 55 4.74 -4.78 -20.70
C GLN A 55 3.71 -3.90 -21.41
N LEU A 56 2.64 -4.48 -21.95
CA LEU A 56 1.60 -3.76 -22.67
C LEU A 56 0.87 -2.76 -21.76
N ARG A 57 0.56 -3.16 -20.52
CA ARG A 57 -0.10 -2.32 -19.51
C ARG A 57 0.69 -1.04 -19.22
N TYR A 58 2.01 -1.16 -19.01
CA TYR A 58 2.86 -0.02 -18.67
C TYR A 58 3.42 0.71 -19.91
N LYS A 59 3.22 0.19 -21.12
CA LYS A 59 3.72 0.77 -22.37
C LYS A 59 5.22 1.06 -22.31
N LEU A 60 5.98 0.07 -21.85
CA LEU A 60 7.44 0.11 -21.76
C LEU A 60 8.08 -0.68 -22.89
N SER A 61 9.28 -0.27 -23.29
CA SER A 61 10.04 -0.95 -24.35
C SER A 61 10.51 -2.33 -23.90
N SER A 62 10.75 -3.22 -24.85
CA SER A 62 11.32 -4.55 -24.56
C SER A 62 12.71 -4.48 -23.92
N VAL A 63 13.50 -3.44 -24.23
CA VAL A 63 14.81 -3.21 -23.61
C VAL A 63 14.64 -2.87 -22.12
N THR A 64 13.66 -2.02 -21.79
CA THR A 64 13.32 -1.70 -20.40
C THR A 64 12.82 -2.94 -19.66
N MET A 65 11.94 -3.73 -20.27
CA MET A 65 11.43 -4.96 -19.67
C MET A 65 12.55 -5.96 -19.38
N LYS A 66 13.49 -6.16 -20.32
CA LYS A 66 14.67 -7.01 -20.09
C LYS A 66 15.50 -6.53 -18.89
N ALA A 67 15.73 -5.22 -18.78
CA ALA A 67 16.45 -4.64 -17.66
C ALA A 67 15.71 -4.87 -16.32
N LEU A 68 14.40 -4.64 -16.26
CA LEU A 68 13.59 -4.86 -15.05
C LEU A 68 13.52 -6.34 -14.67
N CYS A 69 13.30 -7.24 -15.63
CA CYS A 69 13.29 -8.69 -15.40
C CYS A 69 14.66 -9.23 -14.94
N SER A 70 15.77 -8.53 -15.19
CA SER A 70 17.09 -8.94 -14.70
C SER A 70 17.34 -8.60 -13.23
N ILE A 71 16.37 -8.03 -12.50
CA ILE A 71 16.49 -7.81 -11.07
C ILE A 71 16.55 -9.15 -10.32
N SER A 72 17.36 -9.22 -9.26
CA SER A 72 17.43 -10.39 -8.39
C SER A 72 16.20 -10.49 -7.50
N GLN A 73 16.01 -11.66 -6.88
CA GLN A 73 15.02 -11.85 -5.81
C GLN A 73 15.42 -11.02 -4.57
N ALA A 74 14.41 -10.51 -3.85
CA ALA A 74 14.56 -9.68 -2.66
C ALA A 74 15.61 -8.56 -2.83
N PRO A 75 15.51 -7.72 -3.87
CA PRO A 75 16.47 -6.65 -4.13
C PRO A 75 16.47 -5.62 -2.99
N ASP A 76 17.62 -4.98 -2.78
CA ASP A 76 17.70 -3.82 -1.88
C ASP A 76 17.18 -2.54 -2.56
N ARG A 77 16.99 -1.47 -1.77
CA ARG A 77 16.49 -0.17 -2.25
C ARG A 77 17.35 0.41 -3.38
N ARG A 78 18.67 0.24 -3.30
CA ARG A 78 19.61 0.76 -4.30
C ARG A 78 19.41 0.04 -5.63
N GLN A 79 19.29 -1.28 -5.60
CA GLN A 79 19.07 -2.11 -6.79
C GLN A 79 17.75 -1.77 -7.45
N VAL A 80 16.68 -1.63 -6.67
CA VAL A 80 15.37 -1.19 -7.19
C VAL A 80 15.50 0.16 -7.90
N LEU A 81 16.02 1.19 -7.22
CA LEU A 81 16.16 2.51 -7.83
C LEU A 81 17.03 2.46 -9.09
N TYR A 82 18.16 1.75 -9.02
CA TYR A 82 19.10 1.61 -10.14
C TYR A 82 18.44 0.94 -11.34
N LYS A 83 17.81 -0.23 -11.16
CA LYS A 83 17.15 -0.98 -12.24
C LYS A 83 16.00 -0.17 -12.86
N SER A 84 15.22 0.55 -12.05
CA SER A 84 14.16 1.43 -12.54
C SER A 84 14.70 2.61 -13.35
N CYS A 85 15.88 3.14 -13.03
CA CYS A 85 16.54 4.23 -13.77
C CYS A 85 17.17 3.79 -15.10
N LEU A 86 17.43 2.49 -15.31
CA LEU A 86 17.97 1.95 -16.56
C LEU A 86 16.94 1.90 -17.71
N ALA A 87 15.70 2.33 -17.48
CA ALA A 87 14.67 2.36 -18.48
C ALA A 87 15.09 3.17 -19.72
N SER A 88 14.97 2.54 -20.89
CA SER A 88 15.39 3.12 -22.17
C SER A 88 14.63 4.40 -22.55
N GLU A 89 13.45 4.60 -22.00
CA GLU A 89 12.62 5.80 -22.16
C GLU A 89 13.31 7.04 -21.57
N PHE A 90 14.22 6.88 -20.61
CA PHE A 90 14.99 8.01 -20.08
C PHE A 90 15.99 8.60 -21.09
N ARG A 91 16.23 7.94 -22.23
CA ARG A 91 17.00 8.54 -23.35
C ARG A 91 16.38 9.84 -23.87
N SER A 92 15.08 10.08 -23.62
CA SER A 92 14.41 11.35 -23.89
C SER A 92 14.87 12.51 -23.00
N PHE A 93 15.64 12.24 -21.94
CA PHE A 93 16.20 13.24 -21.02
C PHE A 93 17.73 13.12 -20.97
N PRO A 94 18.44 13.45 -22.06
CA PRO A 94 19.88 13.36 -22.08
C PRO A 94 20.51 14.29 -21.03
N LEU A 95 21.68 13.89 -20.55
CA LEU A 95 22.50 14.73 -19.67
C LEU A 95 23.12 15.87 -20.51
N LYS A 96 22.64 17.09 -20.33
CA LYS A 96 23.12 18.25 -21.09
C LYS A 96 24.47 18.72 -20.55
N GLN A 97 25.28 19.34 -21.40
CA GLN A 97 26.59 19.87 -21.00
C GLN A 97 26.50 20.86 -19.82
N ALA A 98 25.48 21.72 -19.84
CA ALA A 98 25.21 22.70 -18.79
C ALA A 98 24.83 22.08 -17.42
N GLU A 99 24.49 20.79 -17.37
CA GLU A 99 24.08 20.08 -16.16
C GLU A 99 25.22 19.25 -15.55
N ARG A 100 26.30 18.99 -16.30
CA ARG A 100 27.34 18.01 -15.90
C ARG A 100 28.00 18.36 -14.58
N ASN A 101 28.29 19.64 -14.35
CA ASN A 101 28.92 20.10 -13.11
C ASN A 101 27.98 19.94 -11.92
N LEU A 102 26.67 20.17 -12.10
CA LEU A 102 25.67 19.91 -11.06
C LEU A 102 25.63 18.44 -10.68
N PHE A 103 25.54 17.54 -11.66
CA PHE A 103 25.45 16.11 -11.36
C PHE A 103 26.75 15.54 -10.78
N ARG A 104 27.92 16.07 -11.19
CA ARG A 104 29.19 15.75 -10.53
C ARG A 104 29.21 16.23 -9.07
N GLU A 105 28.80 17.46 -8.82
CA GLU A 105 28.70 17.99 -7.46
C GLU A 105 27.74 17.17 -6.58
N ILE A 106 26.59 16.78 -7.12
CA ILE A 106 25.63 15.90 -6.43
C ILE A 106 26.33 14.59 -6.06
N ASN A 107 27.03 13.97 -7.00
CA ASN A 107 27.67 12.68 -6.79
C ASN A 107 28.80 12.72 -5.76
N ASP A 108 29.61 13.77 -5.77
CA ASP A 108 30.89 13.81 -5.06
C ASP A 108 30.80 14.56 -3.72
N HIS A 109 29.84 15.48 -3.57
CA HIS A 109 29.83 16.46 -2.47
C HIS A 109 28.49 16.61 -1.77
N THR A 110 27.54 15.70 -2.00
CA THR A 110 26.28 15.68 -1.25
C THR A 110 26.13 14.39 -0.45
N ALA A 111 25.23 14.39 0.53
CA ALA A 111 24.95 13.24 1.39
C ALA A 111 24.00 12.22 0.74
N ILE A 112 24.01 12.10 -0.60
CA ILE A 112 23.16 11.12 -1.27
C ILE A 112 23.59 9.69 -0.88
N PRO A 113 22.65 8.74 -0.71
CA PRO A 113 23.01 7.39 -0.28
C PRO A 113 23.83 6.58 -1.29
N TYR A 114 23.60 6.80 -2.59
CA TYR A 114 24.14 5.95 -3.65
C TYR A 114 24.89 6.78 -4.70
N THR A 115 26.22 6.74 -4.63
CA THR A 115 27.09 7.38 -5.61
C THR A 115 27.36 6.47 -6.81
N ILE A 116 27.71 7.11 -7.93
CA ILE A 116 28.14 6.48 -9.18
C ILE A 116 29.67 6.57 -9.26
N LYS A 117 30.31 5.44 -9.56
CA LYS A 117 31.78 5.34 -9.64
C LYS A 117 32.33 5.66 -11.03
N GLU A 118 31.49 5.55 -12.07
CA GLU A 118 31.87 5.80 -13.45
C GLU A 118 31.60 7.24 -13.88
N ALA A 119 32.06 7.59 -15.09
CA ALA A 119 31.87 8.93 -15.62
C ALA A 119 30.39 9.24 -15.84
N ILE A 120 29.92 10.33 -15.22
CA ILE A 120 28.53 10.82 -15.31
C ILE A 120 28.26 11.34 -16.72
N THR A 121 27.78 10.44 -17.58
CA THR A 121 27.56 10.70 -19.02
C THR A 121 26.18 10.26 -19.52
N GLN A 122 25.61 9.20 -18.93
CA GLN A 122 24.39 8.57 -19.39
C GLN A 122 23.10 9.23 -18.85
N PRO A 123 21.97 9.12 -19.58
CA PRO A 123 20.67 9.61 -19.09
C PRO A 123 20.23 8.97 -17.77
N TRP A 124 20.53 7.68 -17.55
CA TRP A 124 20.19 7.02 -16.29
C TRP A 124 20.94 7.62 -15.09
N HIS A 125 22.17 8.12 -15.28
CA HIS A 125 22.91 8.83 -14.23
C HIS A 125 22.19 10.09 -13.77
N LYS A 126 21.67 10.86 -14.74
CA LYS A 126 20.89 12.08 -14.50
C LYS A 126 19.71 11.76 -13.59
N VAL A 127 18.92 10.75 -13.95
CA VAL A 127 17.73 10.34 -13.19
C VAL A 127 18.10 9.81 -11.81
N PHE A 128 19.07 8.90 -11.75
CA PHE A 128 19.51 8.26 -10.51
C PHE A 128 20.02 9.25 -9.47
N LEU A 129 20.78 10.27 -9.90
CA LEU A 129 21.28 11.33 -9.00
C LEU A 129 20.20 12.37 -8.68
N LEU A 130 19.38 12.76 -9.67
CA LEU A 130 18.31 13.76 -9.50
C LEU A 130 17.29 13.34 -8.44
N VAL A 131 16.86 12.07 -8.49
CA VAL A 131 15.91 11.53 -7.51
C VAL A 131 16.52 11.59 -6.11
N GLN A 132 17.76 11.14 -5.94
CA GLN A 132 18.39 11.12 -4.62
C GLN A 132 18.57 12.51 -4.02
N ILE A 133 19.02 13.51 -4.78
CA ILE A 133 19.19 14.88 -4.25
C ILE A 133 17.84 15.51 -3.87
N ASP A 134 16.79 15.22 -4.63
CA ASP A 134 15.45 15.72 -4.31
C ASP A 134 14.92 15.11 -3.00
N LEU A 135 15.17 13.81 -2.78
CA LEU A 135 14.78 13.10 -1.56
C LEU A 135 15.54 13.56 -0.31
N LEU A 136 16.70 14.22 -0.45
CA LEU A 136 17.41 14.83 0.68
C LEU A 136 16.76 16.12 1.18
N ARG A 137 15.92 16.77 0.37
CA ARG A 137 15.24 18.05 0.70
C ARG A 137 16.19 19.20 1.09
N THR A 138 17.44 19.13 0.65
CA THR A 138 18.47 20.18 0.85
C THR A 138 18.56 21.18 -0.29
N GLY A 139 17.88 20.91 -1.41
CA GLY A 139 17.95 21.71 -2.63
C GLY A 139 19.15 21.35 -3.51
N TRP A 140 19.19 21.90 -4.72
CA TRP A 140 20.26 21.60 -5.68
C TRP A 140 21.50 22.48 -5.44
N PRO A 141 22.72 21.92 -5.55
CA PRO A 141 23.94 22.71 -5.50
C PRO A 141 23.96 23.85 -6.52
N ASN A 142 24.68 24.93 -6.20
CA ASN A 142 24.81 26.09 -7.08
C ASN A 142 25.89 25.89 -8.16
N LYS A 143 25.77 24.80 -8.93
CA LYS A 143 26.71 24.37 -9.99
C LYS A 143 26.02 24.21 -11.35
N ILE A 144 24.93 24.96 -11.55
CA ILE A 144 24.13 25.00 -12.77
C ILE A 144 23.69 26.45 -13.05
N SER A 145 23.62 26.83 -14.32
CA SER A 145 23.12 28.17 -14.69
C SER A 145 21.62 28.31 -14.42
N GLY A 146 21.13 29.55 -14.29
CA GLY A 146 19.71 29.81 -14.06
C GLY A 146 18.80 29.24 -15.18
N ALA A 147 19.19 29.40 -16.44
CA ALA A 147 18.47 28.86 -17.59
C ALA A 147 18.42 27.32 -17.57
N ALA A 148 19.57 26.66 -17.40
CA ALA A 148 19.64 25.20 -17.35
C ALA A 148 18.89 24.62 -16.13
N ARG A 149 18.91 25.32 -14.98
CA ARG A 149 18.11 24.94 -13.81
C ARG A 149 16.61 24.97 -14.10
N LYS A 150 16.13 26.02 -14.78
CA LYS A 150 14.71 26.14 -15.16
C LYS A 150 14.29 25.02 -16.11
N GLU A 151 15.12 24.69 -17.10
CA GLU A 151 14.88 23.57 -18.01
C GLU A 151 14.83 22.23 -17.27
N LEU A 152 15.79 21.97 -16.37
CA LEU A 152 15.82 20.74 -15.59
C LEU A 152 14.57 20.59 -14.70
N TYR A 153 14.06 21.68 -14.13
CA TYR A 153 12.78 21.68 -13.41
C TYR A 153 11.58 21.34 -14.32
N GLN A 154 11.58 21.78 -15.58
CA GLN A 154 10.53 21.43 -16.55
C GLN A 154 10.60 19.96 -17.00
N GLU A 155 11.79 19.36 -17.01
CA GLU A 155 11.97 17.93 -17.30
C GLU A 155 11.60 17.05 -16.10
N ARG A 156 11.88 17.53 -14.88
CA ARG A 156 11.69 16.81 -13.62
C ARG A 156 10.34 16.11 -13.51
N GLY A 157 9.23 16.82 -13.74
CA GLY A 157 7.89 16.21 -13.62
C GLY A 157 7.69 14.99 -14.54
N ARG A 158 8.22 15.06 -15.76
CA ARG A 158 8.15 13.95 -16.74
C ARG A 158 9.08 12.80 -16.37
N ILE A 159 10.25 13.10 -15.81
CA ILE A 159 11.17 12.09 -15.27
C ILE A 159 10.50 11.31 -14.14
N TYR A 160 9.86 11.99 -13.20
CA TYR A 160 9.17 11.36 -12.07
C TYR A 160 7.94 10.56 -12.50
N ALA A 161 7.16 11.04 -13.47
CA ALA A 161 6.04 10.28 -14.03
C ALA A 161 6.52 8.98 -14.70
N LEU A 162 7.64 9.02 -15.41
CA LEU A 162 8.24 7.83 -16.01
C LEU A 162 8.80 6.89 -14.94
N LEU A 163 9.42 7.41 -13.88
CA LEU A 163 9.93 6.60 -12.77
C LEU A 163 8.83 5.92 -11.96
N ASP A 164 7.71 6.60 -11.66
CA ASP A 164 6.53 5.98 -11.03
C ASP A 164 6.05 4.79 -11.88
N ARG A 165 5.97 4.98 -13.19
CA ARG A 165 5.58 3.92 -14.14
C ARG A 165 6.55 2.73 -14.15
N THR A 166 7.86 2.96 -14.12
CA THR A 166 8.85 1.87 -14.11
C THR A 166 8.88 1.14 -12.77
N LEU A 167 8.70 1.84 -11.64
CA LEU A 167 8.56 1.23 -10.33
C LEU A 167 7.30 0.37 -10.22
N ARG A 168 6.14 0.85 -10.70
CA ARG A 168 4.90 0.04 -10.75
C ARG A 168 5.03 -1.21 -11.61
N CYS A 169 5.66 -1.09 -12.78
CA CYS A 169 5.97 -2.24 -13.62
C CYS A 169 6.86 -3.26 -12.87
N LEU A 170 7.88 -2.77 -12.16
CA LEU A 170 8.75 -3.62 -11.36
C LEU A 170 8.00 -4.32 -10.21
N THR A 171 7.03 -3.66 -9.58
CA THR A 171 6.13 -4.27 -8.59
C THR A 171 5.37 -5.45 -9.20
N ASP A 172 4.77 -5.28 -10.38
CA ASP A 172 4.02 -6.35 -11.06
C ASP A 172 4.95 -7.52 -11.46
N ILE A 173 6.17 -7.24 -11.94
CA ILE A 173 7.16 -8.27 -12.27
C ILE A 173 7.54 -9.10 -11.04
N LEU A 174 7.82 -8.45 -9.90
CA LEU A 174 8.15 -9.15 -8.66
C LEU A 174 6.93 -9.87 -8.07
N GLY A 175 5.72 -9.32 -8.26
CA GLY A 175 4.46 -9.98 -7.90
C GLY A 175 4.26 -11.29 -8.65
N LEU A 176 4.47 -11.30 -9.98
CA LEU A 176 4.41 -12.51 -10.80
C LEU A 176 5.45 -13.56 -10.37
N ARG A 177 6.63 -13.12 -9.91
CA ARG A 177 7.68 -14.00 -9.36
C ARG A 177 7.41 -14.49 -7.93
N ARG A 178 6.29 -14.09 -7.34
CA ARG A 178 5.95 -14.31 -5.93
C ARG A 178 7.07 -13.84 -4.99
N ASP A 179 7.72 -12.71 -5.27
CA ASP A 179 8.77 -12.13 -4.43
C ASP A 179 8.20 -11.05 -3.51
N GLY A 180 7.69 -11.46 -2.34
CA GLY A 180 7.03 -10.58 -1.37
C GLY A 180 7.98 -9.56 -0.76
N ARG A 181 9.21 -10.01 -0.39
CA ARG A 181 10.27 -9.09 0.05
C ARG A 181 10.60 -8.05 -1.00
N GLY A 182 10.74 -8.47 -2.25
CA GLY A 182 11.01 -7.55 -3.35
C GLY A 182 9.90 -6.55 -3.59
N VAL A 183 8.64 -6.99 -3.62
CA VAL A 183 7.47 -6.09 -3.71
C VAL A 183 7.48 -5.06 -2.59
N ASN A 184 7.75 -5.49 -1.36
CA ASN A 184 7.87 -4.62 -0.19
C ASN A 184 8.94 -3.52 -0.37
N VAL A 185 10.10 -3.85 -0.96
CA VAL A 185 11.17 -2.89 -1.21
C VAL A 185 10.83 -1.95 -2.37
N VAL A 186 10.18 -2.43 -3.43
CA VAL A 186 9.75 -1.57 -4.54
C VAL A 186 8.72 -0.54 -4.08
N LEU A 187 7.74 -0.96 -3.28
CA LEU A 187 6.72 -0.05 -2.73
C LEU A 187 7.31 0.97 -1.75
N ASP A 188 8.36 0.61 -1.02
CA ASP A 188 9.15 1.54 -0.21
C ASP A 188 9.83 2.62 -1.08
N VAL A 189 10.53 2.22 -2.16
CA VAL A 189 11.14 3.18 -3.09
C VAL A 189 10.08 4.04 -3.78
N LEU A 190 8.95 3.45 -4.22
CA LEU A 190 7.84 4.19 -4.82
C LEU A 190 7.29 5.26 -3.88
N ARG A 191 6.99 4.88 -2.63
CA ARG A 191 6.52 5.80 -1.60
C ARG A 191 7.52 6.89 -1.28
N SER A 192 8.81 6.54 -1.24
CA SER A 192 9.87 7.52 -1.05
C SER A 192 9.90 8.55 -2.19
N VAL A 193 9.89 8.08 -3.44
CA VAL A 193 9.87 8.92 -4.64
C VAL A 193 8.65 9.83 -4.70
N LYS A 194 7.46 9.32 -4.38
CA LYS A 194 6.21 10.09 -4.43
C LYS A 194 6.09 11.12 -3.31
N SER A 195 6.55 10.78 -2.11
CA SER A 195 6.53 11.69 -0.95
C SER A 195 7.64 12.75 -0.99
N GLY A 196 8.71 12.48 -1.75
CA GLY A 196 9.87 13.35 -1.81
C GLY A 196 10.79 13.23 -0.60
N VAL A 197 10.72 12.13 0.16
CA VAL A 197 11.55 11.82 1.33
C VAL A 197 11.83 10.32 1.38
N TRP A 198 12.98 9.87 1.87
CA TRP A 198 13.24 8.44 2.10
C TRP A 198 12.42 7.87 3.28
N GLU A 199 11.74 6.74 3.06
CA GLU A 199 11.06 6.01 4.13
C GLU A 199 12.06 5.60 5.23
N GLY A 200 11.68 5.88 6.48
CA GLY A 200 12.51 5.58 7.65
C GLY A 200 13.72 6.50 7.84
N ALA A 201 13.90 7.55 7.03
CA ALA A 201 15.02 8.50 7.19
C ALA A 201 14.79 9.57 8.28
N GLY A 202 13.68 9.50 9.03
CA GLY A 202 13.37 10.46 10.10
C GLY A 202 13.00 11.87 9.61
N GLN A 203 12.63 11.99 8.33
CA GLN A 203 12.32 13.25 7.66
C GLN A 203 10.83 13.42 7.32
N GLU A 204 9.96 12.52 7.79
CA GLU A 204 8.53 12.53 7.46
C GLU A 204 7.81 13.82 7.89
N LEU A 205 8.28 14.50 8.93
CA LEU A 205 7.72 15.79 9.35
C LEU A 205 7.84 16.88 8.26
N LEU A 206 8.74 16.74 7.28
CA LEU A 206 8.84 17.63 6.11
C LEU A 206 7.68 17.47 5.11
N LEU A 207 6.82 16.47 5.29
CA LEU A 207 5.59 16.32 4.53
C LEU A 207 4.47 17.24 5.02
N VAL A 208 4.59 17.78 6.24
CA VAL A 208 3.56 18.63 6.83
C VAL A 208 3.77 20.06 6.35
N ASP A 209 2.80 20.59 5.61
CA ASP A 209 2.79 21.99 5.18
C ASP A 209 3.11 22.95 6.34
N GLY A 210 4.03 23.88 6.10
CA GLY A 210 4.50 24.82 7.11
C GLY A 210 5.60 24.30 8.04
N ILE A 211 6.03 23.04 7.92
CA ILE A 211 7.21 22.47 8.61
C ILE A 211 8.38 22.36 7.63
N GLY A 212 9.34 23.29 7.77
CA GLY A 212 10.65 23.21 7.11
C GLY A 212 11.71 22.55 8.00
N SER A 213 12.92 22.40 7.47
CA SER A 213 14.06 21.74 8.15
C SER A 213 14.33 22.25 9.56
N VAL A 214 14.28 23.58 9.77
CA VAL A 214 14.50 24.20 11.08
C VAL A 214 13.42 23.80 12.10
N LYS A 215 12.15 23.78 11.69
CA LYS A 215 11.04 23.39 12.58
C LYS A 215 11.04 21.90 12.87
N MET A 216 11.32 21.08 11.86
CA MET A 216 11.51 19.63 12.02
C MET A 216 12.61 19.35 13.05
N GLU A 217 13.78 19.99 12.94
CA GLU A 217 14.89 19.80 13.89
C GLU A 217 14.49 20.21 15.32
N LYS A 218 13.72 21.29 15.46
CA LYS A 218 13.19 21.73 16.77
C LYS A 218 12.24 20.69 17.37
N LEU A 219 11.33 20.13 16.56
CA LEU A 219 10.43 19.05 16.97
C LEU A 219 11.20 17.79 17.37
N PHE A 220 12.20 17.41 16.57
CA PHE A 220 13.04 16.24 16.82
C PHE A 220 13.77 16.33 18.16
N ARG A 221 14.33 17.52 18.47
CA ARG A 221 14.98 17.79 19.77
C ARG A 221 14.01 17.75 20.96
N SER A 222 12.73 18.06 20.74
CA SER A 222 11.68 17.87 21.74
C SER A 222 11.12 16.45 21.83
N GLY A 223 11.68 15.49 21.09
CA GLY A 223 11.26 14.09 21.10
C GLY A 223 10.13 13.75 20.13
N ILE A 224 9.65 14.72 19.33
CA ILE A 224 8.64 14.51 18.30
C ILE A 224 9.34 14.20 16.98
N LYS A 225 9.35 12.92 16.60
CA LYS A 225 10.09 12.38 15.45
C LYS A 225 9.20 11.89 14.32
N SER A 226 7.90 11.76 14.57
CA SER A 226 6.92 11.29 13.60
C SER A 226 5.69 12.18 13.50
N ILE A 227 4.99 12.10 12.36
CA ILE A 227 3.70 12.76 12.13
C ILE A 227 2.67 12.27 13.14
N HIS A 228 2.67 10.98 13.48
CA HIS A 228 1.83 10.41 14.53
C HIS A 228 2.08 11.05 15.90
N GLN A 229 3.35 11.20 16.31
CA GLN A 229 3.68 11.86 17.57
C GLN A 229 3.28 13.34 17.57
N LEU A 230 3.48 14.04 16.45
CA LEU A 230 3.06 15.44 16.32
C LEU A 230 1.54 15.57 16.44
N ALA A 231 0.77 14.66 15.83
CA ALA A 231 -0.69 14.66 15.89
C ALA A 231 -1.25 14.37 17.30
N GLN A 232 -0.45 13.79 18.18
CA GLN A 232 -0.80 13.52 19.59
C GLN A 232 -0.40 14.67 20.53
N THR A 233 0.27 15.72 20.02
CA THR A 233 0.68 16.88 20.82
C THR A 233 -0.45 17.91 20.87
N ASP A 234 -0.72 18.50 22.03
CA ASP A 234 -1.73 19.57 22.14
C ASP A 234 -1.34 20.84 21.39
N PHE A 235 -2.34 21.56 20.89
CA PHE A 235 -2.14 22.75 20.05
C PHE A 235 -1.32 23.85 20.75
N CYS A 236 -1.49 24.03 22.06
CA CYS A 236 -0.72 25.00 22.86
C CYS A 236 0.77 24.63 22.92
N ASN A 237 1.09 23.36 23.13
CA ASN A 237 2.47 22.85 23.10
C ASN A 237 3.06 22.97 21.70
N ILE A 238 2.31 22.65 20.65
CA ILE A 238 2.73 22.82 19.24
C ILE A 238 3.14 24.29 18.98
N GLU A 239 2.31 25.24 19.39
CA GLU A 239 2.56 26.68 19.23
C GLU A 239 3.81 27.14 20.01
N ARG A 240 3.93 26.71 21.27
CA ARG A 240 5.11 27.00 22.10
C ARG A 240 6.38 26.42 21.50
N LEU A 241 6.35 25.14 21.14
CA LEU A 241 7.48 24.43 20.54
C LEU A 241 7.88 25.05 19.21
N MET A 242 6.95 25.56 18.40
CA MET A 242 7.29 26.18 17.12
C MET A 242 7.43 27.70 17.16
N SER A 243 7.29 28.33 18.34
CA SER A 243 7.31 29.79 18.50
C SER A 243 6.33 30.48 17.54
N ARG A 244 5.09 29.97 17.51
CA ARG A 244 3.98 30.49 16.70
C ARG A 244 2.85 30.92 17.62
N ASN A 245 2.06 31.89 17.16
CA ASN A 245 0.87 32.34 17.87
C ASN A 245 -0.36 31.55 17.39
N PRO A 246 -1.43 31.51 18.21
CA PRO A 246 -2.75 31.06 17.78
C PRO A 246 -3.20 31.72 16.46
N PRO A 247 -3.93 31.00 15.58
CA PRO A 247 -4.45 29.63 15.72
C PRO A 247 -3.56 28.56 15.07
N PHE A 248 -2.24 28.76 15.03
CA PHE A 248 -1.33 27.88 14.26
C PHE A 248 -1.41 26.40 14.67
N GLY A 249 -1.47 26.11 15.97
CA GLY A 249 -1.53 24.74 16.48
C GLY A 249 -2.84 24.05 16.11
N HIS A 250 -3.96 24.77 16.20
CA HIS A 250 -5.26 24.26 15.78
C HIS A 250 -5.31 23.94 14.29
N ASN A 251 -4.85 24.85 13.43
CA ASN A 251 -4.82 24.63 11.99
C ASN A 251 -3.94 23.45 11.62
N LEU A 252 -2.81 23.28 12.31
CA LEU A 252 -1.91 22.15 12.10
C LEU A 252 -2.58 20.83 12.50
N LEU A 253 -3.22 20.75 13.67
CA LEU A 253 -3.93 19.53 14.08
C LEU A 253 -5.08 19.19 13.12
N GLN A 254 -5.79 20.19 12.60
CA GLN A 254 -6.83 19.98 11.58
C GLN A 254 -6.24 19.38 10.29
N GLN A 255 -5.07 19.84 9.85
CA GLN A 255 -4.36 19.23 8.73
C GLN A 255 -3.92 17.79 9.04
N LEU A 256 -3.38 17.56 10.24
CA LEU A 256 -2.90 16.24 10.67
C LEU A 256 -4.02 15.22 10.86
N ALA A 257 -5.27 15.65 11.09
CA ALA A 257 -6.44 14.77 11.13
C ALA A 257 -6.65 14.01 9.79
N GLY A 258 -6.17 14.57 8.67
CA GLY A 258 -6.19 13.92 7.37
C GLY A 258 -5.07 12.90 7.13
N PHE A 259 -4.06 12.82 8.01
CA PHE A 259 -2.96 11.87 7.87
C PHE A 259 -3.45 10.43 8.12
N PRO A 260 -3.22 9.47 7.20
CA PRO A 260 -3.74 8.11 7.36
C PRO A 260 -3.16 7.38 8.58
N LYS A 261 -4.03 6.92 9.48
CA LYS A 261 -3.72 6.04 10.59
C LYS A 261 -4.21 4.63 10.25
N LEU A 262 -3.46 3.94 9.41
CA LEU A 262 -3.87 2.63 8.89
C LEU A 262 -3.80 1.56 9.98
N CYS A 263 -4.74 0.62 9.96
CA CYS A 263 -4.69 -0.55 10.83
C CYS A 263 -5.13 -1.81 10.08
N CYS A 264 -4.62 -2.95 10.54
CA CYS A 264 -4.89 -4.26 9.94
C CYS A 264 -5.09 -5.29 11.05
N GLN A 265 -6.01 -6.21 10.84
CA GLN A 265 -6.20 -7.37 11.71
C GLN A 265 -6.14 -8.63 10.86
N PHE A 266 -5.59 -9.69 11.43
CA PHE A 266 -5.41 -10.98 10.76
C PHE A 266 -5.85 -12.10 11.69
N ASP A 267 -6.80 -12.90 11.22
CA ASP A 267 -7.32 -14.06 11.94
C ASP A 267 -7.27 -15.30 11.06
N ILE A 268 -7.04 -16.46 11.66
CA ILE A 268 -7.19 -17.75 11.00
C ILE A 268 -8.58 -18.29 11.34
N ILE A 269 -9.39 -18.55 10.32
CA ILE A 269 -10.77 -19.02 10.48
C ILE A 269 -10.82 -20.55 10.51
N LYS A 270 -10.14 -21.20 9.56
CA LYS A 270 -10.09 -22.67 9.40
C LYS A 270 -8.76 -23.10 8.76
N ASP A 271 -8.32 -24.31 9.07
CA ASP A 271 -7.31 -25.04 8.32
C ASP A 271 -7.95 -26.21 7.57
N TYR A 272 -7.63 -26.32 6.28
CA TYR A 272 -7.94 -27.51 5.50
C TYR A 272 -6.62 -28.24 5.24
N ALA A 273 -6.47 -29.40 5.87
CA ALA A 273 -5.58 -30.41 5.32
C ALA A 273 -6.27 -30.92 4.04
N LEU A 274 -5.64 -30.73 2.88
CA LEU A 274 -6.07 -31.37 1.63
C LEU A 274 -5.82 -32.88 1.74
N VAL A 275 -6.62 -33.57 2.55
CA VAL A 275 -6.66 -35.03 2.58
C VAL A 275 -7.69 -35.44 1.54
N ASP A 276 -7.33 -35.35 0.26
CA ASP A 276 -8.17 -35.98 -0.75
C ASP A 276 -7.85 -37.47 -0.82
N ARG A 277 -8.87 -38.25 -0.49
CA ARG A 277 -8.88 -39.70 -0.55
C ARG A 277 -8.95 -40.11 -2.01
N LEU A 278 -7.81 -40.39 -2.65
CA LEU A 278 -7.83 -41.35 -3.74
C LEU A 278 -8.22 -42.72 -3.14
N PRO A 279 -9.18 -43.46 -3.72
CA PRO A 279 -9.38 -44.86 -3.36
C PRO A 279 -8.04 -45.55 -3.59
N ARG A 280 -7.49 -46.16 -2.54
CA ARG A 280 -6.34 -47.06 -2.69
C ARG A 280 -6.77 -48.19 -3.63
N GLY A 281 -6.31 -48.13 -4.87
CA GLY A 281 -6.06 -49.35 -5.64
C GLY A 281 -4.82 -49.97 -5.03
N ASP A 282 -4.95 -51.17 -4.50
CA ASP A 282 -3.86 -51.96 -3.93
C ASP A 282 -2.77 -52.19 -4.97
N HIS A 283 -1.68 -51.41 -4.99
CA HIS A 283 -0.39 -51.86 -5.50
C HIS A 283 0.77 -51.17 -4.77
N GLN A 284 1.73 -52.00 -4.36
CA GLN A 284 2.93 -51.71 -3.59
C GLN A 284 3.98 -50.94 -4.42
N HIS A 285 4.85 -50.23 -3.68
CA HIS A 285 6.14 -49.66 -4.11
C HIS A 285 6.11 -48.51 -5.12
N ASP A 286 5.97 -47.29 -4.58
CA ASP A 286 6.99 -46.24 -4.60
C ASP A 286 6.39 -45.06 -3.82
N GLN A 287 7.10 -44.49 -2.85
CA GLN A 287 6.60 -43.31 -2.11
C GLN A 287 6.86 -42.06 -2.97
N PRO A 288 5.84 -41.32 -3.43
CA PRO A 288 6.01 -39.92 -3.72
C PRO A 288 5.85 -39.17 -2.38
N GLU A 289 6.91 -38.51 -1.90
CA GLU A 289 6.76 -37.47 -0.88
C GLU A 289 5.89 -36.33 -1.45
N MET A 290 4.57 -36.49 -1.37
CA MET A 290 3.62 -35.46 -1.72
C MET A 290 3.66 -34.38 -0.65
N LEU A 291 4.47 -33.35 -0.88
CA LEU A 291 4.59 -32.16 -0.04
C LEU A 291 3.29 -31.33 -0.10
N GLN A 292 2.24 -31.79 0.58
CA GLN A 292 0.96 -31.09 0.66
C GLN A 292 1.11 -29.83 1.52
N SER A 293 0.94 -28.65 0.92
CA SER A 293 0.85 -27.39 1.66
C SER A 293 -0.61 -27.20 2.12
N PRO A 294 -0.89 -27.11 3.43
CA PRO A 294 -2.26 -26.92 3.91
C PRO A 294 -2.83 -25.58 3.41
N LEU A 295 -4.10 -25.58 3.04
CA LEU A 295 -4.83 -24.37 2.66
C LEU A 295 -5.48 -23.79 3.91
N TRP A 296 -5.09 -22.57 4.27
CA TRP A 296 -5.61 -21.86 5.42
C TRP A 296 -6.64 -20.84 4.96
N VAL A 297 -7.82 -20.86 5.57
CA VAL A 297 -8.82 -19.80 5.39
C VAL A 297 -8.57 -18.75 6.44
N CYS A 298 -8.16 -17.57 5.99
CA CYS A 298 -7.81 -16.44 6.83
C CYS A 298 -8.77 -15.28 6.59
N ARG A 299 -9.01 -14.48 7.64
CA ARG A 299 -9.69 -13.19 7.55
C ARG A 299 -8.65 -12.08 7.73
N VAL A 300 -8.66 -11.12 6.83
CA VAL A 300 -7.92 -9.87 6.95
C VAL A 300 -8.89 -8.72 7.02
N VAL A 301 -8.79 -7.88 8.04
CA VAL A 301 -9.60 -6.66 8.17
C VAL A 301 -8.68 -5.48 7.96
N LEU A 302 -8.97 -4.67 6.94
CA LEU A 302 -8.22 -3.46 6.61
C LEU A 302 -9.06 -2.23 6.98
N ALA A 303 -8.48 -1.32 7.74
CA ALA A 303 -9.19 -0.14 8.25
C ALA A 303 -8.23 1.04 8.45
N TYR A 304 -8.79 2.16 8.90
CA TYR A 304 -8.07 3.31 9.43
C TYR A 304 -8.70 3.77 10.75
N GLU A 305 -7.93 4.42 11.60
CA GLU A 305 -8.36 4.91 12.93
C GLU A 305 -8.73 6.40 12.92
N ASN A 306 -8.69 7.05 11.78
CA ASN A 306 -9.13 8.44 11.62
C ASN A 306 -10.65 8.57 11.87
N ASP A 307 -11.07 9.69 12.48
CA ASP A 307 -12.49 10.02 12.69
C ASP A 307 -13.27 10.18 11.39
N GLN A 308 -12.57 10.57 10.32
CA GLN A 308 -13.08 10.76 8.97
C GLN A 308 -12.18 10.04 7.96
N VAL A 309 -12.67 9.83 6.75
CA VAL A 309 -11.87 9.26 5.66
C VAL A 309 -10.57 10.05 5.52
N PRO A 310 -9.39 9.40 5.58
CA PRO A 310 -8.11 10.09 5.49
C PRO A 310 -7.98 10.87 4.18
N LEU A 311 -7.64 12.15 4.28
CA LEU A 311 -7.44 13.07 3.17
C LEU A 311 -6.10 13.78 3.34
N TRP A 312 -5.10 13.37 2.58
CA TRP A 312 -3.75 13.94 2.67
C TRP A 312 -3.39 14.67 1.39
N ASN A 313 -2.86 15.89 1.51
CA ASN A 313 -2.58 16.77 0.36
C ASN A 313 -3.76 16.89 -0.62
N LYS A 314 -4.99 16.97 -0.08
CA LYS A 314 -6.26 17.07 -0.81
C LYS A 314 -6.62 15.85 -1.67
N ASN A 315 -5.99 14.70 -1.44
CA ASN A 315 -6.25 13.46 -2.18
C ASN A 315 -6.59 12.30 -1.23
N ASN A 316 -7.41 11.37 -1.71
CA ASN A 316 -7.64 10.08 -1.06
C ASN A 316 -6.46 9.16 -1.39
N PRO A 317 -5.62 8.78 -0.41
CA PRO A 317 -4.45 7.99 -0.68
C PRO A 317 -4.77 6.59 -1.22
N TRP A 318 -3.82 6.04 -1.98
CA TRP A 318 -3.83 4.63 -2.37
C TRP A 318 -3.12 3.81 -1.31
N VAL A 319 -3.63 2.62 -1.04
CA VAL A 319 -3.17 1.73 0.02
C VAL A 319 -2.85 0.37 -0.57
N THR A 320 -1.74 -0.20 -0.14
CA THR A 320 -1.31 -1.56 -0.47
C THR A 320 -1.19 -2.41 0.78
N LEU A 321 -1.68 -3.65 0.72
CA LEU A 321 -1.34 -4.72 1.64
C LEU A 321 -0.45 -5.72 0.91
N VAL A 322 0.72 -5.99 1.47
CA VAL A 322 1.60 -7.09 1.07
C VAL A 322 1.62 -8.13 2.17
N MET A 323 1.27 -9.37 1.84
CA MET A 323 1.40 -10.51 2.75
C MET A 323 2.56 -11.38 2.29
N GLU A 324 3.55 -11.55 3.17
CA GLU A 324 4.81 -12.23 2.91
C GLU A 324 4.92 -13.47 3.79
N GLY A 325 5.25 -14.61 3.17
CA GLY A 325 5.56 -15.85 3.88
C GLY A 325 6.90 -15.78 4.61
N GLY A 326 7.17 -16.76 5.48
CA GLY A 326 8.38 -16.75 6.31
C GLY A 326 9.68 -16.87 5.50
N ASP A 327 9.58 -17.41 4.29
CA ASP A 327 10.67 -17.53 3.31
C ASP A 327 10.81 -16.29 2.41
N GLY A 328 9.92 -15.30 2.52
CA GLY A 328 9.90 -14.07 1.75
C GLY A 328 9.05 -14.09 0.49
N ARG A 329 8.34 -15.20 0.22
CA ARG A 329 7.45 -15.27 -0.94
C ARG A 329 6.24 -14.37 -0.74
N LEU A 330 5.70 -13.85 -1.85
CA LEU A 330 4.43 -13.17 -1.86
C LEU A 330 3.32 -14.22 -1.69
N VAL A 331 2.56 -14.10 -0.61
CA VAL A 331 1.41 -14.97 -0.31
C VAL A 331 0.13 -14.32 -0.80
N TRP A 332 0.00 -13.00 -0.63
CA TRP A 332 -1.15 -12.25 -1.08
C TRP A 332 -0.82 -10.77 -1.27
N PHE A 333 -1.56 -10.12 -2.16
CA PHE A 333 -1.44 -8.69 -2.43
C PHE A 333 -2.82 -8.05 -2.58
N TRP A 334 -3.00 -6.87 -2.00
CA TRP A 334 -4.19 -6.05 -2.23
C TRP A 334 -3.78 -4.60 -2.47
N HIS A 335 -4.48 -3.93 -3.39
CA HIS A 335 -4.29 -2.53 -3.72
C HIS A 335 -5.65 -1.84 -3.90
N GLY A 336 -5.83 -0.67 -3.29
CA GLY A 336 -7.07 0.08 -3.37
C GLY A 336 -7.00 1.46 -2.76
N SER A 337 -7.93 2.34 -3.12
CA SER A 337 -8.11 3.64 -2.46
C SER A 337 -8.48 3.44 -0.99
N VAL A 338 -8.04 4.36 -0.12
CA VAL A 338 -8.41 4.39 1.31
C VAL A 338 -9.92 4.40 1.53
N ASN A 339 -10.71 4.93 0.60
CA ASN A 339 -12.18 4.93 0.67
C ASN A 339 -12.75 3.51 0.74
N LYS A 340 -12.04 2.53 0.15
CA LYS A 340 -12.45 1.12 0.21
C LYS A 340 -12.23 0.51 1.59
N LEU A 341 -11.53 1.18 2.50
CA LEU A 341 -11.31 0.76 3.88
C LEU A 341 -12.38 1.28 4.85
N ALA A 342 -13.26 2.16 4.38
CA ALA A 342 -14.43 2.57 5.14
C ALA A 342 -15.21 1.32 5.58
N GLU A 343 -15.76 1.36 6.78
CA GLU A 343 -16.53 0.24 7.38
C GLU A 343 -15.72 -1.05 7.62
N HIS A 344 -14.39 -0.96 7.75
CA HIS A 344 -13.52 -2.09 8.09
C HIS A 344 -13.56 -3.20 7.03
N LYS A 345 -12.92 -2.96 5.89
CA LYS A 345 -12.90 -3.89 4.76
C LYS A 345 -12.43 -5.28 5.17
N GLN A 346 -13.32 -6.25 5.06
CA GLN A 346 -12.99 -7.65 5.32
C GLN A 346 -12.61 -8.37 4.02
N LEU A 347 -11.56 -9.18 4.10
CA LEU A 347 -11.08 -10.07 3.05
C LEU A 347 -11.03 -11.49 3.62
N ILE A 348 -11.66 -12.45 2.96
CA ILE A 348 -11.55 -13.87 3.28
C ILE A 348 -10.67 -14.52 2.22
N LEU A 349 -9.55 -15.09 2.64
CA LEU A 349 -8.47 -15.52 1.77
C LEU A 349 -8.16 -17.00 2.01
N GLY A 350 -7.96 -17.76 0.94
CA GLY A 350 -7.31 -19.07 0.99
C GLY A 350 -5.80 -18.89 0.79
N LEU A 351 -5.00 -19.21 1.80
CA LEU A 351 -3.55 -19.04 1.77
C LEU A 351 -2.86 -20.39 1.90
N GLU A 352 -1.96 -20.70 0.96
CA GLU A 352 -1.05 -21.83 1.09
C GLU A 352 0.07 -21.46 2.05
N LEU A 353 0.04 -22.03 3.26
CA LEU A 353 1.02 -21.73 4.31
C LEU A 353 1.49 -23.02 4.95
N LYS A 354 2.77 -23.08 5.32
CA LYS A 354 3.31 -24.20 6.09
C LYS A 354 2.83 -24.10 7.53
N ARG A 355 2.63 -25.24 8.19
CA ARG A 355 2.28 -25.27 9.60
C ARG A 355 3.37 -24.58 10.43
N GLY A 356 2.99 -23.56 11.20
CA GLY A 356 3.93 -22.78 12.02
C GLY A 356 4.73 -21.72 11.25
N GLU A 357 4.46 -21.51 9.96
CA GLU A 357 5.05 -20.42 9.18
C GLU A 357 4.65 -19.06 9.75
N LYS A 358 5.62 -18.15 9.85
CA LYS A 358 5.36 -16.75 10.20
C LYS A 358 4.92 -16.00 8.95
N ILE A 359 3.92 -15.15 9.09
CA ILE A 359 3.45 -14.28 8.02
C ILE A 359 3.72 -12.84 8.42
N GLY A 360 4.35 -12.09 7.51
CA GLY A 360 4.48 -10.65 7.59
C GLY A 360 3.34 -9.97 6.83
N LEU A 361 2.67 -9.01 7.45
CA LEU A 361 1.68 -8.17 6.80
C LEU A 361 2.19 -6.73 6.81
N ARG A 362 2.34 -6.13 5.64
CA ARG A 362 2.70 -4.73 5.49
C ARG A 362 1.57 -3.96 4.82
N LEU A 363 0.92 -3.09 5.59
CA LEU A 363 -0.10 -2.17 5.11
C LEU A 363 0.50 -0.75 5.08
N ALA A 364 0.40 -0.05 3.96
CA ALA A 364 0.93 1.31 3.83
C ALA A 364 0.21 2.09 2.72
N CYS A 365 0.25 3.42 2.79
CA CYS A 365 -0.06 4.24 1.63
C CYS A 365 1.03 4.09 0.55
N GLU A 366 0.70 4.32 -0.71
CA GLU A 366 1.70 4.31 -1.80
C GLU A 366 2.48 5.61 -1.90
N GLU A 367 1.95 6.74 -1.43
CA GLU A 367 2.54 8.06 -1.64
C GLU A 367 2.94 8.82 -0.37
N ILE A 368 2.75 8.22 0.81
CA ILE A 368 2.93 8.92 2.10
C ILE A 368 3.83 8.09 3.01
N VAL A 369 5.07 8.56 3.25
CA VAL A 369 5.98 7.92 4.22
C VAL A 369 5.45 8.03 5.65
N GLY A 370 5.87 7.11 6.53
CA GLY A 370 5.41 7.09 7.92
C GLY A 370 4.02 6.47 8.12
N THR A 371 3.41 5.91 7.07
CA THR A 371 2.11 5.21 7.14
C THR A 371 2.24 3.68 7.23
N VAL A 372 3.48 3.17 7.24
CA VAL A 372 3.75 1.73 7.23
C VAL A 372 3.33 1.11 8.56
N THR A 373 2.37 0.20 8.49
CA THR A 373 1.99 -0.70 9.58
C THR A 373 2.54 -2.08 9.27
N ASP A 374 3.54 -2.50 10.04
CA ASP A 374 4.13 -3.85 9.96
C ASP A 374 3.52 -4.69 11.08
N ILE A 375 2.64 -5.61 10.70
CA ILE A 375 2.12 -6.63 11.60
C ILE A 375 2.90 -7.88 11.31
N ARG A 376 3.95 -8.07 12.12
CA ARG A 376 4.53 -9.39 12.28
C ARG A 376 3.61 -10.11 13.24
N SER A 377 2.97 -11.18 12.78
CA SER A 377 2.40 -12.15 13.71
C SER A 377 3.55 -12.67 14.59
N ALA A 378 3.78 -12.04 15.76
CA ALA A 378 4.71 -12.51 16.77
C ALA A 378 4.22 -13.85 17.34
N ALA A 379 2.91 -14.06 17.24
CA ALA A 379 2.24 -15.32 17.44
C ALA A 379 2.48 -16.23 16.21
N SER A 380 3.14 -17.37 16.42
CA SER A 380 2.96 -18.55 15.56
C SER A 380 1.46 -18.70 15.26
N VAL A 381 1.08 -19.25 14.09
CA VAL A 381 -0.29 -19.70 13.80
C VAL A 381 -0.95 -20.35 15.03
N TYR A 382 -0.15 -21.04 15.85
CA TYR A 382 -0.52 -21.63 17.14
C TYR A 382 -0.98 -20.63 18.23
N GLU A 383 -0.33 -19.48 18.41
CA GLU A 383 -0.71 -18.48 19.43
C GLU A 383 -1.95 -17.67 19.03
N ILE A 384 -2.18 -17.45 17.73
CA ILE A 384 -3.42 -16.84 17.22
C ILE A 384 -4.60 -17.78 17.50
N VAL A 385 -4.44 -19.07 17.20
CA VAL A 385 -5.44 -20.10 17.51
C VAL A 385 -5.66 -20.21 19.02
N MET A 386 -4.59 -20.19 19.84
CA MET A 386 -4.71 -20.28 21.31
C MET A 386 -5.43 -19.07 21.91
N ARG A 387 -5.17 -17.84 21.44
CA ARG A 387 -5.89 -16.64 21.91
C ARG A 387 -7.39 -16.72 21.61
N LEU A 388 -7.77 -17.14 20.41
CA LEU A 388 -9.18 -17.31 20.03
C LEU A 388 -9.86 -18.47 20.77
N THR A 389 -9.11 -19.51 21.15
CA THR A 389 -9.62 -20.62 21.95
C THR A 389 -9.81 -20.21 23.43
N PHE A 390 -8.91 -19.36 23.95
CA PHE A 390 -9.01 -18.83 25.31
C PHE A 390 -10.14 -17.80 25.48
N ASP A 391 -10.37 -16.94 24.47
CA ASP A 391 -11.48 -15.97 24.51
C ASP A 391 -12.85 -16.65 24.35
N ARG A 392 -12.93 -17.77 23.61
CA ARG A 392 -14.14 -18.62 23.61
C ARG A 392 -14.41 -19.28 24.97
N TYR A 393 -13.36 -19.63 25.73
CA TYR A 393 -13.50 -20.19 27.07
C TYR A 393 -13.87 -19.14 28.14
N LYS A 394 -13.54 -17.86 27.92
CA LYS A 394 -13.95 -16.75 28.80
C LYS A 394 -15.38 -16.26 28.57
N GLN A 395 -16.01 -16.61 27.44
CA GLN A 395 -17.41 -16.27 27.15
C GLN A 395 -18.42 -17.35 27.56
N THR A 396 -17.97 -18.49 28.10
CA THR A 396 -18.86 -19.41 28.82
C THR A 396 -18.96 -19.00 30.29
N PRO A 397 -20.13 -18.55 30.78
CA PRO A 397 -20.27 -18.22 32.19
C PRO A 397 -20.19 -19.50 33.02
N THR A 398 -19.12 -19.61 33.80
CA THR A 398 -18.99 -20.59 34.87
C THR A 398 -19.94 -20.19 35.99
N THR A 399 -21.18 -20.64 35.89
CA THR A 399 -22.15 -20.54 37.00
C THR A 399 -22.33 -21.92 37.57
N PHE A 400 -21.52 -22.28 38.56
CA PHE A 400 -21.88 -23.31 39.53
C PHE A 400 -21.38 -22.88 40.91
N GLY A 401 -22.30 -22.27 41.65
CA GLY A 401 -22.19 -21.88 43.05
C GLY A 401 -23.60 -21.80 43.63
N ALA A 402 -24.08 -22.96 44.09
CA ALA A 402 -25.17 -23.23 45.03
C ALA A 402 -26.28 -22.17 45.26
N SER A 403 -27.51 -22.53 44.89
CA SER A 403 -28.66 -22.35 45.80
C SER A 403 -29.85 -23.22 45.36
N ARG A 404 -30.32 -23.98 46.34
CA ARG A 404 -31.43 -24.92 46.36
C ARG A 404 -32.76 -24.14 46.39
N GLN A 405 -33.65 -24.38 45.44
CA GLN A 405 -35.10 -24.31 45.67
C GLN A 405 -35.87 -25.07 44.59
N GLU A 406 -36.80 -25.89 45.08
CA GLU A 406 -37.70 -26.78 44.36
C GLU A 406 -38.77 -26.00 43.59
N ALA A 407 -39.15 -26.46 42.39
CA ALA A 407 -40.55 -26.53 41.96
C ALA A 407 -40.71 -27.33 40.65
N LYS A 408 -41.32 -28.51 40.82
CA LYS A 408 -42.33 -29.18 40.00
C LYS A 408 -42.18 -29.23 38.48
N ALA A 409 -42.06 -30.48 38.04
CA ALA A 409 -42.42 -30.99 36.73
C ALA A 409 -43.89 -30.69 36.39
N ASP A 410 -44.13 -30.32 35.13
CA ASP A 410 -45.36 -30.69 34.42
C ASP A 410 -44.98 -31.17 33.01
N THR A 411 -45.25 -32.45 32.81
CA THR A 411 -45.26 -33.14 31.52
C THR A 411 -46.61 -32.87 30.87
N ILE A 412 -46.64 -32.22 29.70
CA ILE A 412 -47.78 -32.35 28.78
C ILE A 412 -47.29 -32.64 27.37
N LEU A 413 -47.89 -33.71 26.86
CA LEU A 413 -47.72 -34.40 25.60
C LEU A 413 -48.44 -33.67 24.43
N LEU A 414 -47.84 -33.76 23.24
CA LEU A 414 -48.48 -34.12 21.95
C LEU A 414 -49.70 -33.31 21.43
N LYS A 415 -49.53 -32.58 20.32
CA LYS A 415 -50.07 -32.92 18.96
C LYS A 415 -50.11 -31.71 18.00
N ASP A 416 -49.58 -31.97 16.80
CA ASP A 416 -50.08 -31.70 15.44
C ASP A 416 -50.95 -30.46 15.14
N THR A 417 -50.63 -29.78 14.03
CA THR A 417 -51.45 -29.53 12.80
C THR A 417 -50.86 -28.28 12.11
N VAL A 418 -50.00 -28.41 11.09
CA VAL A 418 -50.32 -28.45 9.64
C VAL A 418 -51.15 -27.24 9.17
N SER A 419 -50.51 -26.37 8.38
CA SER A 419 -50.87 -26.16 6.97
C SER A 419 -49.69 -25.59 6.20
#